data_AF-A0A3D1S9N2-F1
#
_entry.id   AF-A0A3D1S9N2-F1
#
_cell.length_a   1.000
_cell.length_b   1.000
_cell.length_c   1.000
_cell.angle_alpha   90.00
_cell.angle_beta   90.00
_cell.angle_gamma   90.00
#
_symmetry.space_group_name_H-M   'P 1'
#
loop_
_entity.id
_entity.type
_entity.pdbx_description
1 polymer ?
#
loop_
_entity_poly.entity_id
_entity_poly.type
_entity_poly.pdbx_seq_one_letter_code
_entity_poly.pdbx_strand_id
1 'polypeptide(L)' 'MEKSFFLSTDKSPKNIQIKKEIINHFVNNGNDTIAELSKGLDLSVPTVTK' A
#
# COMPACT_ATOMS: atom_id res chain seq x y z
N MET A 1 -7.37 16.01 10.69
CA MET A 1 -7.46 14.69 10.05
C MET A 1 -6.97 14.85 8.61
N GLU A 2 -5.67 14.72 8.39
CA GLU A 2 -5.07 14.99 7.08
C GLU A 2 -5.20 13.76 6.17
N LYS A 3 -6.30 13.69 5.40
CA LYS A 3 -6.57 12.64 4.39
C LYS A 3 -5.90 12.94 3.03
N SER A 4 -4.82 13.72 2.99
CA SER A 4 -4.27 14.28 1.75
C SER A 4 -2.91 13.74 1.32
N PHE A 5 -2.30 12.79 2.05
CA PHE A 5 -0.92 12.36 1.72
C PHE A 5 -0.81 11.60 0.38
N PHE A 6 -1.90 10.96 -0.08
CA PHE A 6 -1.87 10.14 -1.30
C PHE A 6 -2.28 10.86 -2.58
N LEU A 7 -2.86 12.06 -2.49
CA LEU A 7 -3.54 12.69 -3.62
C LEU A 7 -2.63 13.52 -4.54
N SER A 8 -1.41 13.85 -4.12
CA SER A 8 -0.65 14.92 -4.80
C SER A 8 0.38 14.42 -5.84
N THR A 9 0.80 13.16 -5.79
CA THR A 9 1.93 12.66 -6.60
C THR A 9 1.56 11.60 -7.64
N ASP A 10 0.57 10.76 -7.38
CA ASP A 10 0.18 9.68 -8.29
C ASP A 10 -1.11 10.04 -9.03
N LYS A 11 -1.04 10.29 -10.34
CA LYS A 11 -2.24 10.45 -11.20
C LYS A 11 -2.94 9.12 -11.49
N SER A 12 -2.29 8.00 -11.16
CA SER A 12 -2.77 6.65 -11.43
C SER A 12 -3.64 6.14 -10.29
N PRO A 13 -4.96 5.93 -10.49
CA PRO A 13 -5.87 5.47 -9.44
C PRO A 13 -5.45 4.11 -8.85
N LYS A 14 -4.83 3.24 -9.65
CA LYS A 14 -4.27 1.96 -9.19
C LYS A 14 -3.16 2.14 -8.16
N ASN A 15 -2.23 3.07 -8.36
CA ASN A 15 -1.13 3.30 -7.43
C ASN A 15 -1.61 3.87 -6.10
N ILE A 16 -2.59 4.78 -6.14
CA ILE A 16 -3.22 5.31 -4.93
C ILE A 16 -3.90 4.19 -4.14
N GLN A 17 -4.61 3.29 -4.83
CA GLN A 17 -5.29 2.16 -4.18
C GLN A 17 -4.29 1.22 -3.51
N ILE A 18 -3.21 0.85 -4.21
CA ILE A 18 -2.15 0.00 -3.66
C ILE A 18 -1.55 0.62 -2.40
N LYS A 19 -1.18 1.92 -2.44
CA LYS A 19 -0.62 2.61 -1.26
C LYS A 19 -1.58 2.66 -0.08
N LYS A 20 -2.89 2.84 -0.34
CA LYS A 20 -3.93 2.77 0.70
C LYS A 20 -4.02 1.39 1.33
N GLU A 21 -4.04 0.36 0.50
CA GLU A 21 -4.12 -1.03 0.92
C GLU A 21 -2.89 -1.42 1.75
N ILE A 22 -1.70 -0.98 1.35
CA ILE A 22 -0.45 -1.17 2.10
C ILE A 22 -0.56 -0.59 3.51
N ILE A 23 -0.98 0.67 3.64
CA ILE A 23 -1.15 1.29 4.97
C ILE A 23 -2.22 0.54 5.76
N ASN A 24 -3.36 0.22 5.16
CA ASN A 24 -4.45 -0.47 5.85
C ASN A 24 -4.00 -1.83 6.39
N HIS A 25 -3.22 -2.57 5.62
CA HIS A 25 -2.63 -3.84 6.05
C HIS A 25 -1.68 -3.64 7.24
N PHE A 26 -0.76 -2.68 7.19
CA PHE A 26 0.14 -2.40 8.32
C PHE A 26 -0.60 -1.89 9.56
N VAL A 27 -1.72 -1.19 9.40
CA VAL A 27 -2.57 -0.76 10.52
C VAL A 27 -3.29 -1.93 11.17
N ASN A 28 -3.77 -2.90 10.38
CA ASN A 28 -4.54 -4.03 10.89
C ASN A 28 -3.67 -5.19 11.38
N ASN A 29 -2.60 -5.51 10.65
CA ASN A 29 -1.74 -6.66 10.93
C ASN A 29 -0.47 -6.26 11.69
N GLY A 30 -0.18 -4.97 11.82
CA GLY A 30 1.01 -4.50 12.52
C GLY A 30 2.28 -4.80 11.71
N ASN A 31 3.25 -5.50 12.31
CA ASN A 31 4.60 -5.66 11.78
C ASN A 31 4.75 -6.84 10.81
N ASP A 32 3.82 -6.98 9.87
CA ASP A 32 3.90 -8.01 8.85
C ASP A 32 5.05 -7.77 7.88
N THR A 33 5.59 -8.84 7.31
CA THR A 33 6.68 -8.73 6.33
C THR A 33 6.14 -8.24 4.99
N ILE A 34 7.00 -7.57 4.21
CA ILE A 34 6.69 -7.16 2.83
C ILE A 34 6.21 -8.35 1.98
N ALA A 35 6.69 -9.57 2.25
CA ALA A 35 6.28 -10.78 1.53
C ALA A 35 4.83 -11.19 1.85
N GLU A 36 4.42 -11.10 3.13
CA GLU A 36 3.04 -11.41 3.54
C GLU A 36 2.08 -10.33 3.02
N LEU A 37 2.47 -9.06 3.08
CA LEU A 37 1.76 -7.96 2.45
C LEU A 37 1.60 -8.16 0.93
N SER A 38 2.68 -8.55 0.25
CA SER A 38 2.70 -8.86 -1.18
C SER A 38 1.72 -9.98 -1.54
N LYS A 39 1.68 -11.06 -0.74
CA LYS A 39 0.69 -12.13 -0.90
C LYS A 39 -0.74 -11.65 -0.66
N GLY A 40 -0.97 -10.89 0.41
CA GLY A 40 -2.30 -10.38 0.75
C GLY A 40 -2.89 -9.44 -0.30
N LEU A 41 -2.03 -8.72 -1.01
CA LEU A 41 -2.41 -7.80 -2.09
C LEU A 41 -2.39 -8.43 -3.49
N ASP A 42 -1.97 -9.69 -3.62
CA ASP A 42 -1.73 -10.36 -4.90
C ASP A 42 -0.79 -9.54 -5.81
N LEU A 43 0.22 -8.92 -5.22
CA LEU A 43 1.20 -8.06 -5.88
C LEU A 43 2.59 -8.65 -5.75
N SER A 44 3.47 -8.33 -6.71
CA SER A 44 4.87 -8.68 -6.58
C SER A 44 5.56 -7.81 -5.51
N VAL A 45 6.48 -8.41 -4.74
CA VAL A 45 7.36 -7.68 -3.81
C VAL A 45 7.95 -6.40 -4.42
N PRO A 46 8.55 -6.41 -5.64
CA PRO A 46 9.09 -5.19 -6.24
C PRO A 46 8.02 -4.13 -6.59
N THR A 47 6.75 -4.49 -6.71
CA THR A 47 5.65 -3.54 -6.89
C THR A 47 5.29 -2.85 -5.57
N VAL A 48 5.35 -3.57 -4.46
CA VAL A 48 5.02 -3.06 -3.12
C VAL A 48 6.14 -2.17 -2.56
N THR A 49 7.40 -2.42 -2.97
CA THR A 49 8.58 -1.67 -2.50
C THR A 49 8.98 -0.47 -3.36
N LYS A 50 8.26 -0.17 -4.44
CA LYS A 50 8.55 0.94 -5.36
C LYS A 50 7.95 2.26 -4.89
#